data_AF-A0A1L9SSA2-F1
#
_entry.id   AF-A0A1L9SSA2-F1
#
_cell.length_a   1.000
_cell.length_b   1.000
_cell.length_c   1.000
_cell.angle_alpha   90.00
_cell.angle_beta   90.00
_cell.angle_gamma   90.00
#
_symmetry.space_group_name_H-M   'P 1'
#
loop_
_entity.id
_entity.type
_entity.pdbx_description
1 polymer ?
#
loop_
_entity_poly.entity_id
_entity_poly.type
_entity_poly.pdbx_seq_one_letter_code
_entity_poly.pdbx_strand_id
1 'polypeptide(L)'
;MQLPLNDVDLAAVLSLCCIADYAFFALPSRILKCVELFILGNLFQLLPQISWAKVVGIFLTLATSLLVGVGTFRLLIAAYVNRNLILLSNDKDLQKGREFLGKPFFYPCRISHARTFDQKYRFSYSYFLVGVPIGISGTIGSLLSIDTVRPEKSDRKPLLSNWCLFTIDQRHYLDRGNHPGGLEGKLHSWLEARGEDPQQWPYAYMISVPNFLWSTRNPATWWFLYSSEKQLTAMVMEANNSFGERKPVFYRLDPLGEIIEHPDPSNKPSTVSGFADGNLISLRMSHSKSRHKSYQGHWDRDLYISPFEDVGGHMATTCVDPCGPKWGIPGDLQLSATFHDPEGRPKIITRIHSWDTPVDLLATNGLGLVKFILGWGWVGTLSMPRIMYQALRIWLRGNVILHERPQVIRSNIPRRESQLER
;
A
#
# COMPACT_ATOMS: atom_id res chain seq x y z
N MET A 1 25.96 -52.77 38.77
CA MET A 1 24.59 -52.83 38.19
C MET A 1 24.03 -51.42 38.26
N GLN A 2 24.32 -50.61 37.25
CA GLN A 2 23.89 -49.22 37.13
C GLN A 2 23.18 -49.11 35.77
N LEU A 3 21.88 -48.87 35.82
CA LEU A 3 21.07 -48.59 34.63
C LEU A 3 21.34 -47.14 34.20
N PRO A 4 21.65 -46.87 32.93
CA PRO A 4 21.70 -45.51 32.41
C PRO A 4 20.27 -45.01 32.19
N LEU A 5 19.85 -44.00 32.96
CA LEU A 5 18.67 -43.19 32.68
C LEU A 5 18.97 -42.31 31.46
N ASN A 6 18.63 -42.79 30.26
CA ASN A 6 18.36 -41.94 29.12
C ASN A 6 16.85 -41.93 28.89
N ASP A 7 16.34 -40.75 28.51
CA ASP A 7 14.94 -40.42 28.25
C ASP A 7 14.07 -40.15 29.50
N VAL A 8 14.24 -38.96 30.07
CA VAL A 8 13.17 -38.35 30.86
C VAL A 8 12.15 -37.78 29.87
N ASP A 9 11.06 -38.52 29.71
CA ASP A 9 9.93 -38.17 28.85
C ASP A 9 9.30 -36.85 29.32
N LEU A 10 9.22 -35.85 28.43
CA LEU A 10 8.68 -34.52 28.73
C LEU A 10 7.21 -34.60 29.21
N ALA A 11 6.51 -35.67 28.83
CA ALA A 11 5.17 -36.02 29.31
C ALA A 11 5.13 -36.40 30.80
N ALA A 12 6.20 -37.01 31.34
CA ALA A 12 6.31 -37.35 32.76
C ALA A 12 6.53 -36.11 33.63
N VAL A 13 7.29 -35.13 33.14
CA VAL A 13 7.54 -33.86 33.85
C VAL A 13 6.27 -33.01 33.93
N LEU A 14 5.49 -32.95 32.84
CA LEU A 14 4.19 -32.26 32.85
C LEU A 14 3.15 -32.96 33.72
N SER A 15 3.19 -34.30 33.79
CA SER A 15 2.33 -35.08 34.68
C SER A 15 2.64 -34.85 36.17
N LEU A 16 3.91 -34.64 36.53
CA LEU A 16 4.32 -34.28 37.90
C LEU A 16 3.87 -32.87 38.31
N CYS A 17 3.86 -31.91 37.39
CA CYS A 17 3.32 -30.56 37.65
C CYS A 17 1.81 -30.57 37.87
N CYS A 18 1.06 -31.41 37.14
CA CYS A 18 -0.39 -31.54 37.33
C CYS A 18 -0.79 -32.30 38.61
N ILE A 19 0.07 -33.20 39.12
CA ILE A 19 -0.15 -33.88 40.41
C ILE A 19 0.08 -32.93 41.59
N ALA A 20 0.96 -31.94 41.43
CA ALA A 20 1.26 -30.96 42.47
C ALA A 20 0.03 -30.11 42.83
N ASP A 21 -0.82 -29.73 41.86
CA ASP A 21 -2.01 -28.88 42.12
C ASP A 21 -3.08 -29.56 43.00
N TYR A 22 -3.15 -30.89 43.03
CA TYR A 22 -4.19 -31.62 43.79
C TYR A 22 -3.88 -31.79 45.29
N ALA A 23 -2.63 -31.55 45.72
CA ALA A 23 -2.20 -31.75 47.11
C ALA A 23 -2.11 -30.44 47.95
N PHE A 24 -2.42 -29.28 47.35
CA PHE A 24 -2.09 -27.97 47.93
C PHE A 24 -3.01 -27.47 49.06
N PHE A 25 -4.11 -28.17 49.38
CA PHE A 25 -5.15 -27.61 50.26
C PHE A 25 -5.09 -27.98 51.76
N ALA A 26 -4.06 -28.69 52.25
CA ALA A 26 -4.04 -29.10 53.66
C ALA A 26 -2.65 -29.20 54.33
N LEU A 27 -1.67 -28.36 53.97
CA LEU A 27 -0.34 -28.38 54.60
C LEU A 27 0.08 -27.06 55.27
N PRO A 28 0.75 -27.11 56.46
CA PRO A 28 1.27 -25.93 57.15
C PRO A 28 2.23 -25.09 56.29
N SER A 29 2.17 -23.77 56.42
CA SER A 29 2.89 -22.78 55.58
C SER A 29 4.42 -22.95 55.49
N ARG A 30 5.06 -23.63 56.45
CA ARG A 30 6.49 -23.96 56.40
C ARG A 30 6.82 -25.13 55.46
N ILE A 31 5.93 -26.11 55.36
CA ILE A 31 6.12 -27.27 54.47
C ILE A 31 5.89 -26.85 53.02
N LEU A 32 4.93 -25.94 52.78
CA LEU A 32 4.70 -25.36 51.46
C LEU A 32 5.96 -24.66 50.90
N LYS A 33 6.67 -23.89 51.74
CA LYS A 33 7.94 -23.24 51.37
C LYS A 33 9.06 -24.25 51.08
N CYS A 34 9.12 -25.35 51.84
CA CYS A 34 10.10 -26.41 51.59
C CYS A 34 9.80 -27.17 50.30
N VAL A 35 8.52 -27.40 49.98
CA VAL A 35 8.09 -28.01 48.72
C VAL A 35 8.36 -27.08 47.54
N GLU A 36 8.07 -25.77 47.65
CA GLU A 36 8.43 -24.77 46.64
C GLU A 36 9.95 -24.72 46.40
N LEU A 37 10.76 -24.65 47.45
CA LEU A 37 12.22 -24.65 47.34
C LEU A 37 12.77 -25.96 46.78
N PHE A 38 12.15 -27.09 47.10
CA PHE A 38 12.51 -28.39 46.54
C PHE A 38 12.15 -28.49 45.05
N ILE A 39 10.96 -28.02 44.65
CA ILE A 39 10.55 -27.97 43.24
C ILE A 39 11.45 -27.02 42.46
N LEU A 40 11.72 -25.82 42.99
CA LEU A 40 12.64 -24.85 42.39
C LEU A 40 14.07 -25.40 42.30
N GLY A 41 14.55 -26.09 43.32
CA GLY A 41 15.88 -26.73 43.33
C GLY A 41 16.00 -27.85 42.30
N ASN A 42 14.97 -28.69 42.16
CA ASN A 42 14.93 -29.73 41.12
C ASN A 42 14.82 -29.11 39.71
N LEU A 43 14.03 -28.04 39.53
CA LEU A 43 14.01 -27.27 38.29
C LEU A 43 15.40 -26.73 37.96
N PHE A 44 16.10 -26.19 38.96
CA PHE A 44 17.45 -25.63 38.80
C PHE A 44 18.50 -26.68 38.45
N GLN A 45 18.34 -27.92 38.91
CA GLN A 45 19.20 -29.05 38.54
C GLN A 45 18.89 -29.61 37.14
N LEU A 46 17.67 -29.40 36.63
CA LEU A 46 17.26 -29.79 35.27
C LEU A 46 17.64 -28.73 34.22
N LEU A 47 17.73 -27.45 34.58
CA LEU A 47 18.10 -26.34 33.68
C LEU A 47 19.43 -26.55 32.89
N PRO A 48 20.50 -27.13 33.43
CA PRO A 48 21.74 -27.40 32.71
C PRO A 48 21.64 -28.59 31.75
N GLN A 49 20.70 -29.50 31.97
CA GLN A 49 20.47 -30.68 31.13
C GLN A 49 19.60 -30.35 29.90
N ILE A 50 18.92 -29.19 29.92
CA ILE A 50 18.14 -28.69 28.80
C ILE A 50 19.10 -28.11 27.75
N SER A 51 19.08 -28.72 26.56
CA SER A 51 19.73 -28.11 25.40
C SER A 51 18.92 -26.88 24.96
N TRP A 52 19.32 -25.70 25.46
CA TRP A 52 18.70 -24.41 25.10
C TRP A 52 18.64 -24.19 23.58
N ALA A 53 19.61 -24.71 22.83
CA ALA A 53 19.57 -24.71 21.37
C ALA A 53 18.36 -25.47 20.79
N LYS A 54 18.00 -26.64 21.36
CA LYS A 54 16.81 -27.40 20.96
C LYS A 54 15.54 -26.67 21.35
N VAL A 55 15.48 -26.09 22.54
CA VAL A 55 14.31 -25.31 23.01
C VAL A 55 14.08 -24.09 22.11
N VAL A 56 15.14 -23.33 21.80
CA VAL A 56 15.08 -22.20 20.88
C VAL A 56 14.67 -22.66 19.48
N GLY A 57 15.23 -23.77 18.99
CA GLY A 57 14.86 -24.35 17.68
C GLY A 57 13.39 -24.76 17.59
N ILE A 58 12.86 -25.42 18.62
CA ILE A 58 11.44 -25.79 18.71
C ILE A 58 10.56 -24.52 18.77
N PHE A 59 10.92 -23.56 19.62
CA PHE A 59 10.19 -22.30 19.74
C PHE A 59 10.15 -21.52 18.42
N LEU A 60 11.28 -21.39 17.73
CA LEU A 60 11.34 -20.74 16.42
C LEU A 60 10.49 -21.47 15.37
N THR A 61 10.50 -22.79 15.39
CA THR A 61 9.70 -23.61 14.46
C THR A 61 8.20 -23.43 14.72
N LEU A 62 7.77 -23.50 15.99
CA LEU A 62 6.38 -23.28 16.39
C LEU A 62 5.92 -21.85 16.07
N ALA A 63 6.75 -20.85 16.39
CA ALA A 63 6.46 -19.45 16.09
C ALA A 63 6.32 -19.22 14.58
N THR A 64 7.21 -19.80 13.78
CA THR A 64 7.16 -19.70 12.32
C THR A 64 5.93 -20.41 11.75
N SER A 65 5.62 -21.61 12.24
CA SER A 65 4.44 -22.38 11.84
C SER A 65 3.14 -21.62 12.17
N LEU A 66 3.06 -21.04 13.37
CA LEU A 66 1.92 -20.22 13.79
C LEU A 66 1.78 -18.97 12.90
N LEU A 67 2.86 -18.26 12.61
CA LEU A 67 2.85 -17.08 11.74
C LEU A 67 2.39 -17.43 10.32
N VAL A 68 2.90 -18.52 9.74
CA VAL A 68 2.51 -19.01 8.42
C VAL A 68 1.04 -19.47 8.42
N GLY A 69 0.61 -20.18 9.46
CA GLY A 69 -0.76 -20.65 9.63
C GLY A 69 -1.76 -19.49 9.71
N VAL A 70 -1.49 -18.50 10.56
CA VAL A 70 -2.30 -17.28 10.66
C VAL A 70 -2.29 -16.48 9.36
N GLY A 71 -1.13 -16.32 8.73
CA GLY A 71 -1.02 -15.60 7.44
C GLY A 71 -1.84 -16.28 6.33
N THR A 72 -1.76 -17.61 6.24
CA THR A 72 -2.51 -18.40 5.27
C THR A 72 -4.01 -18.33 5.53
N PHE A 73 -4.43 -18.47 6.79
CA PHE A 73 -5.83 -18.33 7.18
C PHE A 73 -6.40 -16.95 6.81
N ARG A 74 -5.64 -15.89 7.11
CA ARG A 74 -6.01 -14.50 6.77
C ARG A 74 -6.10 -14.28 5.26
N LEU A 75 -5.16 -14.84 4.49
CA LEU A 75 -5.18 -14.80 3.04
C LEU A 75 -6.44 -15.48 2.47
N LEU A 76 -6.78 -16.67 2.98
CA LEU A 76 -7.95 -17.41 2.54
C LEU A 76 -9.24 -16.65 2.87
N ILE A 77 -9.33 -16.03 4.06
CA ILE A 77 -10.47 -15.16 4.40
C ILE A 77 -10.56 -13.99 3.41
N ALA A 78 -9.46 -13.27 3.17
CA ALA A 78 -9.45 -12.13 2.24
C ALA A 78 -9.83 -12.52 0.81
N ALA A 79 -9.48 -13.74 0.38
CA ALA A 79 -9.74 -14.22 -0.96
C ALA A 79 -11.15 -14.82 -1.17
N TYR A 80 -11.70 -15.51 -0.17
CA TYR A 80 -12.91 -16.32 -0.34
C TYR A 80 -14.12 -15.84 0.47
N VAL A 81 -13.94 -15.07 1.54
CA VAL A 81 -15.03 -14.69 2.44
C VAL A 81 -15.52 -13.28 2.13
N ASN A 82 -16.82 -13.16 1.80
CA ASN A 82 -17.60 -11.93 1.65
C ASN A 82 -16.82 -10.72 1.09
N ARG A 83 -16.58 -10.71 -0.22
CA ARG A 83 -15.90 -9.62 -0.94
C ARG A 83 -16.85 -8.51 -1.42
N ASN A 84 -18.00 -8.38 -0.77
CA ASN A 84 -18.92 -7.30 -1.06
C ASN A 84 -18.28 -5.95 -0.66
N LEU A 85 -18.59 -4.91 -1.43
CA LEU A 85 -18.20 -3.54 -1.12
C LEU A 85 -19.08 -3.05 0.03
N ILE A 86 -18.48 -2.75 1.17
CA ILE A 86 -19.13 -2.16 2.35
C ILE A 86 -18.71 -0.71 2.42
N LEU A 87 -19.65 0.22 2.27
CA LEU A 87 -19.39 1.65 2.29
C LEU A 87 -19.58 2.20 3.70
N LEU A 88 -18.68 3.10 4.10
CA LEU A 88 -18.86 3.88 5.31
C LEU A 88 -19.83 5.02 4.99
N SER A 89 -21.06 4.86 5.47
CA SER A 89 -22.14 5.84 5.32
C SER A 89 -21.84 7.07 6.17
N ASN A 90 -21.43 8.16 5.51
CA ASN A 90 -21.54 9.52 6.07
C ASN A 90 -22.18 10.49 5.07
N ASP A 91 -22.47 10.04 3.85
CA ASP A 91 -22.83 10.91 2.74
C ASP A 91 -24.21 10.56 2.21
N LYS A 92 -25.17 11.48 2.41
CA LYS A 92 -26.56 11.33 1.97
C LYS A 92 -26.67 11.20 0.45
N ASP A 93 -25.66 11.64 -0.30
CA ASP A 93 -25.65 11.57 -1.75
C ASP A 93 -25.33 10.16 -2.30
N LEU A 94 -24.70 9.29 -1.50
CA LEU A 94 -24.53 7.88 -1.87
C LEU A 94 -25.88 7.14 -2.00
N GLN A 95 -26.90 7.53 -1.23
CA GLN A 95 -28.25 6.95 -1.35
C GLN A 95 -29.01 7.42 -2.60
N LYS A 96 -28.57 8.50 -3.26
CA LYS A 96 -29.18 9.02 -4.50
C LYS A 96 -28.61 8.40 -5.77
N GLY A 97 -27.73 7.40 -5.67
CA GLY A 97 -27.13 6.73 -6.82
C GLY A 97 -25.95 7.50 -7.43
N ARG A 98 -25.03 7.96 -6.57
CA ARG A 98 -23.78 8.62 -6.99
C ARG A 98 -23.02 7.77 -8.01
N GLU A 99 -22.57 8.41 -9.08
CA GLU A 99 -21.78 7.79 -10.12
C GLU A 99 -20.29 8.00 -9.88
N PHE A 100 -19.49 6.95 -10.06
CA PHE A 100 -18.04 6.98 -9.95
C PHE A 100 -17.40 6.63 -11.29
N LEU A 101 -16.14 7.04 -11.46
CA LEU A 101 -15.36 6.75 -12.65
C LEU A 101 -14.32 5.67 -12.36
N GLY A 102 -14.38 4.57 -13.11
CA GLY A 102 -13.52 3.40 -12.90
C GLY A 102 -13.97 2.51 -11.74
N LYS A 103 -13.26 1.38 -11.57
CA LYS A 103 -13.44 0.45 -10.46
C LYS A 103 -12.16 0.33 -9.64
N PRO A 104 -12.22 -0.18 -8.40
CA PRO A 104 -11.03 -0.62 -7.68
C PRO A 104 -10.31 -1.75 -8.42
N PHE A 105 -9.02 -1.57 -8.72
CA PHE A 105 -8.20 -2.55 -9.42
C PHE A 105 -6.85 -2.75 -8.74
N PHE A 106 -6.34 -3.97 -8.79
CA PHE A 106 -4.93 -4.26 -8.51
C PHE A 106 -4.14 -4.35 -9.82
N TYR A 107 -3.03 -3.61 -9.87
CA TYR A 107 -2.16 -3.53 -11.03
C TYR A 107 -0.84 -4.25 -10.73
N PRO A 108 -0.59 -5.42 -11.35
CA PRO A 108 0.74 -5.99 -11.42
C PRO A 108 1.58 -5.13 -12.37
N CYS A 109 2.61 -4.45 -11.87
CA CYS A 109 3.38 -3.50 -12.66
C CYS A 109 4.86 -3.87 -12.75
N ARG A 110 5.52 -3.32 -13.76
CA ARG A 110 6.97 -3.27 -13.81
C ARG A 110 7.40 -1.82 -13.94
N ILE A 111 8.25 -1.40 -13.01
CA ILE A 111 8.91 -0.11 -13.07
C ILE A 111 10.31 -0.31 -13.65
N SER A 112 10.71 0.62 -14.50
CA SER A 112 12.04 0.67 -15.09
C SER A 112 12.59 2.07 -15.03
N HIS A 113 13.88 2.18 -14.76
CA HIS A 113 14.62 3.44 -14.79
C HIS A 113 15.80 3.27 -15.74
N ALA A 114 16.01 4.27 -16.59
CA ALA A 114 17.13 4.34 -17.50
C ALA A 114 17.77 5.73 -17.39
N ARG A 115 19.00 5.81 -16.89
CA ARG A 115 19.84 7.01 -16.95
C ARG A 115 20.64 6.99 -18.26
N THR A 116 20.64 8.09 -18.98
CA THR A 116 21.16 8.24 -20.35
C THR A 116 22.54 8.89 -20.40
N PHE A 117 22.85 9.80 -19.47
CA PHE A 117 24.10 10.58 -19.44
C PHE A 117 24.73 10.63 -18.01
N ASP A 118 25.98 11.11 -17.91
CA ASP A 118 26.98 10.96 -16.80
C ASP A 118 27.39 9.51 -16.53
N GLN A 119 26.40 8.63 -16.34
CA GLN A 119 26.58 7.20 -16.23
C GLN A 119 25.34 6.45 -16.66
N LYS A 120 25.50 5.69 -17.75
CA LYS A 120 24.43 4.85 -18.27
C LYS A 120 24.13 3.74 -17.28
N TYR A 121 22.91 3.76 -16.76
CA TYR A 121 22.43 2.76 -15.82
C TYR A 121 20.98 2.45 -16.08
N ARG A 122 20.66 1.16 -16.19
CA ARG A 122 19.30 0.69 -16.41
C ARG A 122 18.97 -0.43 -15.44
N PHE A 123 17.80 -0.34 -14.84
CA PHE A 123 17.27 -1.40 -14.00
C PHE A 123 15.75 -1.43 -14.10
N SER A 124 15.19 -2.59 -13.80
CA SER A 124 13.74 -2.78 -13.71
C SER A 124 13.41 -3.77 -12.61
N TYR A 125 12.25 -3.61 -12.00
CA TYR A 125 11.78 -4.47 -10.92
C TYR A 125 10.26 -4.51 -10.88
N SER A 126 9.71 -5.56 -10.28
CA SER A 126 8.28 -5.69 -10.04
C SER A 126 7.80 -4.58 -9.12
N TYR A 127 6.64 -4.03 -9.42
CA TYR A 127 5.99 -2.96 -8.69
C TYR A 127 4.50 -3.28 -8.54
N PHE A 128 3.87 -2.85 -7.46
CA PHE A 128 2.47 -3.16 -7.19
C PHE A 128 1.71 -1.88 -6.89
N LEU A 129 0.66 -1.63 -7.66
CA LEU A 129 -0.17 -0.45 -7.57
C LEU A 129 -1.65 -0.84 -7.41
N VAL A 130 -2.41 0.05 -6.80
CA VAL A 130 -3.86 -0.06 -6.63
C VAL A 130 -4.48 1.21 -7.19
N GLY A 131 -5.48 1.02 -8.05
CA GLY A 131 -6.33 2.10 -8.53
C GLY A 131 -7.64 2.13 -7.75
N VAL A 132 -8.08 3.31 -7.33
CA VAL A 132 -9.34 3.53 -6.61
C VAL A 132 -10.05 4.78 -7.13
N PRO A 133 -11.37 4.72 -7.34
CA PRO A 133 -12.17 5.92 -7.58
C PRO A 133 -12.21 6.78 -6.31
N ILE A 134 -12.07 8.09 -6.48
CA ILE A 134 -12.14 9.06 -5.38
C ILE A 134 -13.60 9.34 -5.03
N GLY A 135 -13.87 9.57 -3.75
CA GLY A 135 -15.21 9.71 -3.18
C GLY A 135 -15.79 8.39 -2.64
N ILE A 136 -15.14 7.24 -2.89
CA ILE A 136 -15.48 5.98 -2.23
C ILE A 136 -14.76 5.88 -0.90
N SER A 137 -15.53 5.73 0.19
CA SER A 137 -15.02 5.36 1.52
C SER A 137 -15.65 4.05 1.97
N GLY A 138 -14.83 3.06 2.31
CA GLY A 138 -15.33 1.72 2.64
C GLY A 138 -14.28 0.60 2.61
N THR A 139 -14.76 -0.63 2.62
CA THR A 139 -13.96 -1.84 2.55
C THR A 139 -14.50 -2.81 1.50
N ILE A 140 -13.61 -3.59 0.88
CA ILE A 140 -13.95 -4.72 0.03
C ILE A 140 -13.59 -5.97 0.83
N GLY A 141 -14.56 -6.50 1.58
CA GLY A 141 -14.33 -7.55 2.56
C GLY A 141 -13.15 -7.24 3.49
N SER A 142 -12.23 -8.20 3.64
CA SER A 142 -10.95 -8.02 4.33
C SER A 142 -9.76 -7.84 3.37
N LEU A 143 -10.02 -7.55 2.09
CA LEU A 143 -9.00 -7.43 1.07
C LEU A 143 -8.43 -6.01 1.00
N LEU A 144 -9.29 -5.02 0.79
CA LEU A 144 -8.89 -3.63 0.56
C LEU A 144 -9.75 -2.69 1.39
N SER A 145 -9.11 -1.81 2.16
CA SER A 145 -9.77 -0.66 2.78
C SER A 145 -9.46 0.59 1.97
N ILE A 146 -10.47 1.41 1.68
CA ILE A 146 -10.38 2.66 0.92
C ILE A 146 -10.91 3.79 1.81
N ASP A 147 -10.05 4.76 2.10
CA ASP A 147 -10.42 6.02 2.76
C ASP A 147 -11.25 5.85 4.05
N THR A 148 -10.91 4.84 4.85
CA THR A 148 -11.58 4.61 6.12
C THR A 148 -10.94 5.48 7.19
N VAL A 149 -11.74 6.30 7.87
CA VAL A 149 -11.26 7.10 9.00
C VAL A 149 -10.92 6.12 10.13
N ARG A 150 -9.63 5.92 10.40
CA ARG A 150 -9.22 5.22 11.62
C ARG A 150 -9.41 6.18 12.80
N PRO A 151 -10.11 5.76 13.87
CA PRO A 151 -10.21 6.59 15.06
C PRO A 151 -8.82 6.93 15.59
N GLU A 152 -8.68 8.11 16.19
CA GLU A 152 -7.44 8.52 16.85
C GLU A 152 -7.06 7.53 17.96
N LYS A 153 -5.78 7.54 18.33
CA LYS A 153 -5.17 6.57 19.27
C LYS A 153 -5.87 6.46 20.64
N SER A 154 -6.79 7.37 20.99
CA SER A 154 -7.58 7.38 22.22
C SER A 154 -8.72 6.34 22.23
N ASP A 155 -9.32 6.01 21.08
CA ASP A 155 -10.46 5.07 21.01
C ASP A 155 -9.97 3.64 20.74
N ARG A 156 -9.30 3.08 21.76
CA ARG A 156 -8.81 1.71 21.75
C ARG A 156 -9.93 0.70 21.96
N LYS A 157 -10.58 0.29 20.87
CA LYS A 157 -10.96 -1.11 20.70
C LYS A 157 -10.50 -1.57 19.31
N PRO A 158 -9.33 -2.23 19.19
CA PRO A 158 -8.96 -2.88 17.94
C PRO A 158 -9.86 -4.11 17.80
N LEU A 159 -11.06 -3.92 17.28
CA LEU A 159 -11.87 -5.04 16.87
C LEU A 159 -11.16 -5.72 15.70
N LEU A 160 -10.93 -7.02 15.87
CA LEU A 160 -10.50 -7.95 14.82
C LEU A 160 -11.33 -7.84 13.52
N SER A 161 -12.48 -7.14 13.53
CA SER A 161 -13.41 -6.98 12.41
C SER A 161 -12.99 -5.97 11.33
N ASN A 162 -12.02 -5.09 11.56
CA ASN A 162 -11.62 -4.06 10.57
C ASN A 162 -10.26 -4.32 9.90
N TRP A 163 -9.73 -5.54 10.01
CA TRP A 163 -8.47 -5.88 9.35
C TRP A 163 -8.67 -6.02 7.84
N CYS A 164 -7.87 -5.28 7.08
CA CYS A 164 -7.76 -5.41 5.63
C CYS A 164 -6.31 -5.68 5.25
N LEU A 165 -6.09 -6.57 4.28
CA LEU A 165 -4.75 -6.93 3.81
C LEU A 165 -4.03 -5.73 3.17
N PHE A 166 -4.76 -4.95 2.37
CA PHE A 166 -4.30 -3.72 1.75
C PHE A 166 -5.11 -2.54 2.24
N THR A 167 -4.47 -1.38 2.41
CA THR A 167 -5.18 -0.16 2.82
C THR A 167 -4.70 1.08 2.07
N ILE A 168 -5.66 1.88 1.61
CA ILE A 168 -5.47 3.24 1.12
C ILE A 168 -6.03 4.15 2.21
N ASP A 169 -5.15 4.81 2.94
CA ASP A 169 -5.49 5.64 4.09
C ASP A 169 -5.18 7.09 3.78
N GLN A 170 -6.20 7.95 3.85
CA GLN A 170 -6.12 9.36 3.50
C GLN A 170 -4.99 10.12 4.18
N ARG A 171 -4.55 9.70 5.37
CA ARG A 171 -3.48 10.36 6.14
C ARG A 171 -2.15 10.39 5.40
N HIS A 172 -1.99 9.53 4.40
CA HIS A 172 -0.77 9.39 3.62
C HIS A 172 -0.79 10.12 2.27
N TYR A 173 -1.83 10.91 1.96
CA TYR A 173 -1.97 11.58 0.67
C TYR A 173 -2.25 13.07 0.81
N LEU A 174 -1.82 13.88 -0.17
CA LEU A 174 -1.89 15.35 -0.18
C LEU A 174 -1.43 15.96 1.15
N ASP A 175 -2.24 16.79 1.81
CA ASP A 175 -1.90 17.32 3.13
C ASP A 175 -1.89 16.22 4.20
N ARG A 176 -1.08 16.35 5.25
CA ARG A 176 -0.99 15.28 6.25
C ARG A 176 -2.22 15.27 7.16
N GLY A 177 -2.66 14.07 7.54
CA GLY A 177 -3.74 13.90 8.52
C GLY A 177 -5.10 13.59 7.89
N ASN A 178 -6.13 13.62 8.73
CA ASN A 178 -7.50 13.32 8.36
C ASN A 178 -8.21 14.58 7.83
N HIS A 179 -9.17 14.37 6.95
CA HIS A 179 -10.09 15.39 6.46
C HIS A 179 -11.53 14.85 6.56
N PRO A 180 -12.51 15.67 6.99
CA PRO A 180 -13.90 15.22 7.13
C PRO A 180 -14.50 14.67 5.83
N GLY A 181 -14.16 15.28 4.69
CA GLY A 181 -14.57 14.83 3.36
C GLY A 181 -13.70 13.73 2.74
N GLY A 182 -12.83 13.06 3.53
CA GLY A 182 -11.98 11.99 3.01
C GLY A 182 -10.94 12.45 1.99
N LEU A 183 -10.48 11.52 1.15
CA LEU A 183 -9.57 11.78 0.02
C LEU A 183 -10.14 12.84 -0.94
N GLU A 184 -11.45 12.80 -1.19
CA GLU A 184 -12.13 13.76 -2.07
C GLU A 184 -12.03 15.18 -1.52
N GLY A 185 -12.41 15.37 -0.25
CA GLY A 185 -12.33 16.68 0.39
C GLY A 185 -10.89 17.20 0.48
N LYS A 186 -9.90 16.32 0.61
CA LYS A 186 -8.47 16.73 0.55
C LYS A 186 -8.07 17.20 -0.82
N LEU A 187 -8.49 16.49 -1.86
CA LEU A 187 -8.23 16.90 -3.24
C LEU A 187 -8.86 18.26 -3.53
N HIS A 188 -10.12 18.46 -3.14
CA HIS A 188 -10.83 19.73 -3.35
C HIS A 188 -10.14 20.88 -2.59
N SER A 189 -9.91 20.72 -1.30
CA SER A 189 -9.24 21.75 -0.48
C SER A 189 -7.85 22.10 -1.02
N TRP A 190 -7.12 21.10 -1.52
CA TRP A 190 -5.77 21.29 -2.06
C TRP A 190 -5.77 22.02 -3.42
N LEU A 191 -6.76 21.77 -4.27
CA LEU A 191 -6.98 22.48 -5.54
C LEU A 191 -7.43 23.93 -5.29
N GLU A 192 -8.40 24.14 -4.39
CA GLU A 192 -8.89 25.48 -4.01
C GLU A 192 -7.77 26.37 -3.45
N ALA A 193 -6.91 25.80 -2.61
CA ALA A 193 -5.74 26.49 -2.07
C ALA A 193 -4.74 26.97 -3.15
N ARG A 194 -4.87 26.49 -4.39
CA ARG A 194 -4.06 26.89 -5.56
C ARG A 194 -4.84 27.72 -6.58
N GLY A 195 -6.06 28.13 -6.24
CA GLY A 195 -6.92 28.92 -7.12
C GLY A 195 -7.55 28.13 -8.26
N GLU A 196 -7.51 26.79 -8.20
CA GLU A 196 -8.21 25.93 -9.13
C GLU A 196 -9.63 25.63 -8.60
N ASP A 197 -10.61 25.48 -9.49
CA ASP A 197 -11.98 25.16 -9.12
C ASP A 197 -12.21 23.63 -9.18
N PRO A 198 -12.44 22.94 -8.04
CA PRO A 198 -12.69 21.50 -8.01
C PRO A 198 -13.91 21.07 -8.82
N GLN A 199 -14.90 21.95 -9.03
CA GLN A 199 -16.10 21.62 -9.80
C GLN A 199 -15.79 21.36 -11.28
N GLN A 200 -14.63 21.80 -11.78
CA GLN A 200 -14.16 21.44 -13.10
C GLN A 200 -13.87 19.93 -13.23
N TRP A 201 -13.56 19.27 -12.11
CA TRP A 201 -13.23 17.84 -12.08
C TRP A 201 -14.09 17.06 -11.07
N PRO A 202 -15.39 16.88 -11.35
CA PRO A 202 -16.31 16.17 -10.46
C PRO A 202 -15.99 14.68 -10.31
N TYR A 203 -15.11 14.13 -11.14
CA TYR A 203 -14.64 12.76 -11.04
C TYR A 203 -13.11 12.72 -10.95
N ALA A 204 -12.61 11.88 -10.05
CA ALA A 204 -11.19 11.60 -9.94
C ALA A 204 -10.91 10.12 -9.71
N TYR A 205 -9.78 9.65 -10.23
CA TYR A 205 -9.29 8.30 -10.03
C TYR A 205 -7.85 8.36 -9.53
N MET A 206 -7.53 7.60 -8.48
CA MET A 206 -6.19 7.62 -7.87
C MET A 206 -5.49 6.28 -8.05
N ILE A 207 -4.22 6.33 -8.47
CA ILE A 207 -3.33 5.17 -8.54
C ILE A 207 -2.17 5.38 -7.56
N SER A 208 -1.99 4.41 -6.65
CA SER A 208 -1.00 4.50 -5.59
C SER A 208 -0.50 3.13 -5.13
N VAL A 209 0.62 3.12 -4.40
CA VAL A 209 1.07 1.95 -3.63
C VAL A 209 0.20 1.81 -2.39
N PRO A 210 -0.48 0.66 -2.19
CA PRO A 210 -1.25 0.44 -0.98
C PRO A 210 -0.32 0.20 0.21
N ASN A 211 -0.80 0.47 1.43
CA ASN A 211 -0.18 -0.11 2.61
C ASN A 211 -0.41 -1.61 2.63
N PHE A 212 0.64 -2.36 2.94
CA PHE A 212 0.59 -3.80 3.15
C PHE A 212 1.31 -4.13 4.45
N LEU A 213 0.68 -4.91 5.34
CA LEU A 213 1.23 -5.25 6.66
C LEU A 213 1.85 -4.02 7.36
N TRP A 214 1.03 -2.98 7.59
CA TRP A 214 1.39 -1.77 8.37
C TRP A 214 2.57 -0.93 7.84
N SER A 215 3.11 -1.26 6.67
CA SER A 215 4.21 -0.53 6.04
C SER A 215 3.85 -0.16 4.61
N THR A 216 4.14 1.08 4.23
CA THR A 216 4.25 1.48 2.83
C THR A 216 5.40 2.44 2.68
N ARG A 217 6.10 2.33 1.55
CA ARG A 217 6.90 3.42 1.03
C ARG A 217 6.38 3.74 -0.36
N ASN A 218 5.59 4.79 -0.42
CA ASN A 218 4.93 5.23 -1.63
C ASN A 218 5.74 6.37 -2.25
N PRO A 219 6.59 6.13 -3.27
CA PRO A 219 7.40 7.18 -3.89
C PRO A 219 6.58 8.13 -4.76
N ALA A 220 5.45 7.66 -5.32
CA ALA A 220 4.64 8.48 -6.20
C ALA A 220 3.16 8.06 -6.23
N THR A 221 2.27 9.04 -6.32
CA THR A 221 0.82 8.85 -6.49
C THR A 221 0.31 9.71 -7.61
N TRP A 222 -0.65 9.19 -8.38
CA TRP A 222 -1.25 9.88 -9.51
C TRP A 222 -2.75 10.00 -9.29
N TRP A 223 -3.25 11.23 -9.38
CA TRP A 223 -4.66 11.58 -9.31
C TRP A 223 -5.09 12.05 -10.69
N PHE A 224 -5.82 11.21 -11.40
CA PHE A 224 -6.38 11.51 -12.71
C PHE A 224 -7.67 12.30 -12.50
N LEU A 225 -7.75 13.50 -13.08
CA LEU A 225 -8.86 14.42 -12.91
C LEU A 225 -9.68 14.50 -14.20
N TYR A 226 -10.98 14.26 -14.07
CA TYR A 226 -11.88 14.13 -15.21
C TYR A 226 -12.99 15.17 -15.16
N SER A 227 -13.26 15.79 -16.31
CA SER A 227 -14.32 16.78 -16.46
C SER A 227 -15.71 16.19 -16.23
N SER A 228 -16.73 17.03 -16.15
CA SER A 228 -18.14 16.60 -16.13
C SER A 228 -18.53 15.73 -17.34
N GLU A 229 -17.85 15.91 -18.47
CA GLU A 229 -17.98 15.08 -19.68
C GLU A 229 -17.21 13.75 -19.60
N LYS A 230 -16.56 13.46 -18.47
CA LYS A 230 -15.71 12.29 -18.22
C LYS A 230 -14.48 12.24 -19.13
N GLN A 231 -13.94 13.40 -19.52
CA GLN A 231 -12.68 13.51 -20.25
C GLN A 231 -11.52 13.68 -19.27
N LEU A 232 -10.43 12.94 -19.45
CA LEU A 232 -9.20 13.19 -18.69
C LEU A 232 -8.60 14.52 -19.14
N THR A 233 -8.48 15.49 -18.22
CA THR A 233 -8.06 16.87 -18.57
C THR A 233 -6.96 17.42 -17.68
N ALA A 234 -6.75 16.84 -16.49
CA ALA A 234 -5.67 17.24 -15.60
C ALA A 234 -5.19 16.06 -14.74
N MET A 235 -4.04 16.25 -14.10
CA MET A 235 -3.48 15.30 -13.15
C MET A 235 -2.84 16.03 -11.96
N VAL A 236 -3.00 15.47 -10.77
CA VAL A 236 -2.12 15.77 -9.64
C VAL A 236 -1.14 14.61 -9.48
N MET A 237 0.15 14.90 -9.54
CA MET A 237 1.20 13.94 -9.22
C MET A 237 1.80 14.28 -7.86
N GLU A 238 1.73 13.34 -6.93
CA GLU A 238 2.48 13.44 -5.67
C GLU A 238 3.79 12.69 -5.79
N ALA A 239 4.91 13.37 -5.55
CA ALA A 239 6.20 12.75 -5.36
C ALA A 239 6.57 12.79 -3.88
N ASN A 240 6.90 11.65 -3.29
CA ASN A 240 7.38 11.55 -1.91
C ASN A 240 8.86 11.17 -1.93
N ASN A 241 9.68 11.93 -1.22
CA ASN A 241 11.11 11.62 -1.14
C ASN A 241 11.45 10.69 0.03
N SER A 242 12.72 10.27 0.05
CA SER A 242 13.22 9.35 1.07
C SER A 242 13.27 9.96 2.48
N PHE A 243 13.25 11.30 2.60
CA PHE A 243 13.28 12.04 3.87
C PHE A 243 11.89 12.34 4.43
N GLY A 244 10.84 11.91 3.72
CA GLY A 244 9.46 12.12 4.12
C GLY A 244 8.92 13.50 3.74
N GLU A 245 9.55 14.26 2.86
CA GLU A 245 8.92 15.42 2.23
C GLU A 245 8.05 14.95 1.06
N ARG A 246 7.03 15.76 0.74
CA ARG A 246 6.07 15.47 -0.31
C ARG A 246 5.86 16.70 -1.18
N LYS A 247 5.87 16.51 -2.50
CA LYS A 247 5.48 17.53 -3.47
C LYS A 247 4.29 17.03 -4.29
N PRO A 248 3.08 17.51 -4.01
CA PRO A 248 1.97 17.39 -4.95
C PRO A 248 2.12 18.48 -6.03
N VAL A 249 1.97 18.10 -7.29
CA VAL A 249 2.08 18.98 -8.46
C VAL A 249 0.84 18.82 -9.31
N PHE A 250 0.17 19.92 -9.60
CA PHE A 250 -0.97 19.97 -10.52
C PHE A 250 -0.49 20.42 -11.89
N TYR A 251 -1.01 19.78 -12.94
CA TYR A 251 -0.85 20.23 -14.31
C TYR A 251 -2.02 19.76 -15.16
N ARG A 252 -2.38 20.59 -16.13
CA ARG A 252 -3.33 20.24 -17.19
C ARG A 252 -2.65 19.27 -18.16
N LEU A 253 -3.44 18.38 -18.73
CA LEU A 253 -2.96 17.33 -19.61
C LEU A 253 -3.24 17.71 -21.06
N ASP A 254 -2.19 17.71 -21.87
CA ASP A 254 -2.30 17.87 -23.31
C ASP A 254 -2.57 16.51 -23.95
N PRO A 255 -3.58 16.39 -24.83
CA PRO A 255 -3.83 15.16 -25.55
C PRO A 255 -2.68 14.80 -26.51
N LEU A 256 -2.35 13.52 -26.57
CA LEU A 256 -1.37 12.95 -27.49
C LEU A 256 -1.99 11.89 -28.38
N GLY A 257 -1.61 11.90 -29.65
CA GLY A 257 -2.07 10.96 -30.66
C GLY A 257 -3.41 11.35 -31.28
N GLU A 258 -3.92 10.47 -32.13
CA GLU A 258 -5.14 10.70 -32.91
C GLU A 258 -6.40 10.74 -32.05
N ILE A 259 -7.39 11.51 -32.52
CA ILE A 259 -8.73 11.57 -31.92
C ILE A 259 -9.44 10.26 -32.21
N ILE A 260 -10.05 9.69 -31.17
CA ILE A 260 -10.92 8.53 -31.26
C ILE A 260 -12.35 9.02 -31.45
N GLU A 261 -12.87 8.89 -32.67
CA GLU A 261 -14.22 9.36 -33.03
C GLU A 261 -15.33 8.43 -32.50
N HIS A 262 -15.01 7.16 -32.21
CA HIS A 262 -15.97 6.16 -31.75
C HIS A 262 -15.46 5.43 -30.51
N PRO A 263 -15.73 5.94 -29.29
CA PRO A 263 -15.49 5.15 -28.07
C PRO A 263 -16.31 3.85 -28.16
N ASP A 264 -15.66 2.72 -27.86
CA ASP A 264 -16.22 1.38 -28.01
C ASP A 264 -17.66 1.29 -27.41
N PRO A 265 -18.68 0.88 -28.20
CA PRO A 265 -20.06 0.72 -27.73
C PRO A 265 -20.20 -0.32 -26.60
N SER A 266 -19.17 -1.11 -26.30
CA SER A 266 -19.10 -2.03 -25.16
C SER A 266 -18.93 -1.34 -23.80
N ASN A 267 -18.61 -0.04 -23.77
CA ASN A 267 -18.44 0.77 -22.55
C ASN A 267 -19.77 1.12 -21.86
N LYS A 268 -20.58 0.10 -21.55
CA LYS A 268 -21.75 0.30 -20.71
C LYS A 268 -21.29 0.53 -19.27
N PRO A 269 -21.90 1.50 -18.55
CA PRO A 269 -21.64 1.65 -17.13
C PRO A 269 -21.96 0.33 -16.43
N SER A 270 -21.09 -0.06 -15.50
CA SER A 270 -21.27 -1.27 -14.72
C SER A 270 -21.89 -0.92 -13.37
N THR A 271 -22.93 -1.67 -13.00
CA THR A 271 -23.55 -1.52 -11.68
C THR A 271 -22.87 -2.47 -10.70
N VAL A 272 -22.35 -1.91 -9.61
CA VAL A 272 -21.74 -2.67 -8.51
C VAL A 272 -22.68 -2.62 -7.32
N SER A 273 -23.05 -3.78 -6.78
CA SER A 273 -23.79 -3.88 -5.53
C SER A 273 -22.85 -3.71 -4.34
N GLY A 274 -23.25 -2.88 -3.39
CA GLY A 274 -22.57 -2.71 -2.11
C GLY A 274 -23.56 -2.62 -0.96
N PHE A 275 -23.04 -2.50 0.26
CA PHE A 275 -23.83 -2.31 1.46
C PHE A 275 -23.43 -1.01 2.16
N ALA A 276 -24.41 -0.19 2.55
CA ALA A 276 -24.22 0.93 3.48
C ALA A 276 -25.28 0.84 4.57
N ASP A 277 -24.86 0.94 5.84
CA ASP A 277 -25.75 0.82 7.01
C ASP A 277 -26.64 -0.45 6.98
N GLY A 278 -26.10 -1.54 6.44
CA GLY A 278 -26.83 -2.81 6.29
C GLY A 278 -27.81 -2.86 5.10
N ASN A 279 -28.02 -1.75 4.39
CA ASN A 279 -28.88 -1.69 3.22
C ASN A 279 -28.10 -1.95 1.93
N LEU A 280 -28.71 -2.68 1.00
CA LEU A 280 -28.16 -2.90 -0.33
C LEU A 280 -28.28 -1.61 -1.15
N ILE A 281 -27.16 -1.17 -1.72
CA ILE A 281 -27.07 0.00 -2.60
C ILE A 281 -26.39 -0.40 -3.91
N SER A 282 -26.82 0.24 -4.99
CA SER A 282 -26.23 0.09 -6.32
C SER A 282 -25.38 1.31 -6.65
N LEU A 283 -24.09 1.08 -6.91
CA LEU A 283 -23.16 2.10 -7.36
C LEU A 283 -22.99 1.99 -8.87
N ARG A 284 -23.03 3.13 -9.56
CA ARG A 284 -22.77 3.20 -11.00
C ARG A 284 -21.29 3.49 -11.23
N MET A 285 -20.58 2.53 -11.81
CA MET A 285 -19.17 2.66 -12.19
C MET A 285 -19.08 2.88 -13.71
N SER A 286 -18.80 4.12 -14.09
CA SER A 286 -18.68 4.56 -15.47
C SER A 286 -17.25 4.51 -15.98
N HIS A 287 -17.11 4.41 -17.30
CA HIS A 287 -15.83 4.58 -17.99
C HIS A 287 -15.58 6.05 -18.30
N SER A 288 -14.30 6.38 -18.47
CA SER A 288 -13.89 7.62 -19.09
C SER A 288 -14.38 7.67 -20.54
N LYS A 289 -14.73 8.88 -20.98
CA LYS A 289 -15.11 9.20 -22.35
C LYS A 289 -13.97 9.89 -23.11
N SER A 290 -12.75 9.89 -22.55
CA SER A 290 -11.52 10.40 -23.17
C SER A 290 -11.46 10.13 -24.68
N ARG A 291 -11.30 11.20 -25.45
CA ARG A 291 -11.15 11.14 -26.92
C ARG A 291 -9.73 10.79 -27.37
N HIS A 292 -8.76 10.83 -26.46
CA HIS A 292 -7.37 10.49 -26.74
C HIS A 292 -6.91 9.33 -25.88
N LYS A 293 -6.03 8.49 -26.45
CA LYS A 293 -5.46 7.34 -25.73
C LYS A 293 -4.42 7.76 -24.70
N SER A 294 -3.58 8.71 -25.08
CA SER A 294 -2.45 9.17 -24.29
C SER A 294 -2.51 10.66 -24.06
N TYR A 295 -1.90 11.09 -22.97
CA TYR A 295 -1.82 12.47 -22.55
C TYR A 295 -0.40 12.76 -22.08
N GLN A 296 0.02 14.02 -22.17
CA GLN A 296 1.27 14.50 -21.63
C GLN A 296 1.06 15.68 -20.69
N GLY A 297 2.00 15.89 -19.79
CA GLY A 297 2.05 17.05 -18.93
C GLY A 297 3.48 17.39 -18.57
N HIS A 298 3.73 18.68 -18.38
CA HIS A 298 5.05 19.20 -18.05
C HIS A 298 5.02 19.91 -16.70
N TRP A 299 6.06 19.76 -15.91
CA TRP A 299 6.19 20.49 -14.66
C TRP A 299 7.65 20.65 -14.22
N ASP A 300 7.91 21.71 -13.45
CA ASP A 300 9.25 22.06 -12.99
C ASP A 300 9.65 21.32 -11.72
N ARG A 301 10.83 20.72 -11.77
CA ARG A 301 11.35 19.92 -10.67
C ARG A 301 12.15 20.77 -9.70
N ASP A 302 11.60 20.93 -8.52
CA ASP A 302 12.29 21.47 -7.34
C ASP A 302 12.39 20.43 -6.20
N LEU A 303 11.88 19.20 -6.38
CA LEU A 303 11.95 18.16 -5.34
C LEU A 303 13.23 17.33 -5.43
N TYR A 304 13.89 17.18 -4.29
CA TYR A 304 14.96 16.22 -4.09
C TYR A 304 14.41 14.80 -3.95
N ILE A 305 14.45 14.04 -5.04
CA ILE A 305 13.85 12.69 -5.12
C ILE A 305 14.89 11.61 -4.81
N SER A 306 16.16 11.81 -5.21
CA SER A 306 17.23 10.82 -5.12
C SER A 306 18.54 11.48 -4.67
N PRO A 307 19.34 10.83 -3.81
CA PRO A 307 20.62 11.37 -3.38
C PRO A 307 21.70 11.39 -4.47
N PHE A 308 21.38 10.78 -5.60
CA PHE A 308 22.26 10.66 -6.77
C PHE A 308 21.90 11.68 -7.86
N GLU A 309 21.00 12.62 -7.59
CA GLU A 309 20.44 13.53 -8.56
C GLU A 309 20.26 14.93 -7.96
N ASP A 310 20.84 15.94 -8.61
CA ASP A 310 20.71 17.34 -8.20
C ASP A 310 19.27 17.84 -8.36
N VAL A 311 18.92 18.93 -7.69
CA VAL A 311 17.62 19.60 -7.81
C VAL A 311 17.66 20.58 -8.98
N GLY A 312 16.71 20.46 -9.91
CA GLY A 312 16.60 21.33 -11.07
C GLY A 312 16.09 20.61 -12.32
N GLY A 313 15.86 21.40 -13.37
CA GLY A 313 15.31 20.95 -14.65
C GLY A 313 13.78 20.81 -14.62
N HIS A 314 13.26 20.22 -15.69
CA HIS A 314 11.82 19.98 -15.86
C HIS A 314 11.55 18.49 -16.10
N MET A 315 10.32 18.08 -15.82
CA MET A 315 9.84 16.73 -16.01
C MET A 315 8.71 16.71 -17.03
N ALA A 316 8.90 15.93 -18.09
CA ALA A 316 7.85 15.58 -19.03
C ALA A 316 7.22 14.26 -18.60
N THR A 317 5.92 14.24 -18.39
CA THR A 317 5.16 13.05 -18.03
C THR A 317 4.25 12.66 -19.17
N THR A 318 4.10 11.36 -19.42
CA THR A 318 3.09 10.82 -20.32
C THR A 318 2.31 9.73 -19.62
N CYS A 319 1.01 9.68 -19.87
CA CYS A 319 0.13 8.67 -19.30
C CYS A 319 -0.91 8.21 -20.31
N VAL A 320 -1.30 6.95 -20.18
CA VAL A 320 -2.54 6.41 -20.78
C VAL A 320 -3.66 6.54 -19.76
N ASP A 321 -4.86 6.91 -20.22
CA ASP A 321 -6.03 7.04 -19.34
C ASP A 321 -6.40 5.67 -18.72
N PRO A 322 -6.26 5.49 -17.40
CA PRO A 322 -6.53 4.21 -16.75
C PRO A 322 -8.02 3.84 -16.71
N CYS A 323 -8.92 4.81 -16.92
CA CYS A 323 -10.37 4.61 -16.96
C CYS A 323 -10.93 4.60 -18.39
N GLY A 324 -10.08 4.71 -19.41
CA GLY A 324 -10.47 4.79 -20.83
C GLY A 324 -11.15 3.53 -21.39
N PRO A 325 -11.77 3.64 -22.59
CA PRO A 325 -12.28 2.49 -23.35
C PRO A 325 -11.21 1.40 -23.51
N LYS A 326 -11.58 0.12 -23.39
CA LYS A 326 -10.63 -0.99 -23.45
C LYS A 326 -10.01 -1.11 -24.85
N TRP A 327 -8.77 -0.64 -25.00
CA TRP A 327 -7.96 -0.78 -26.21
C TRP A 327 -7.39 -2.19 -26.38
N GLY A 328 -8.25 -3.18 -26.61
CA GLY A 328 -7.88 -4.50 -27.11
C GLY A 328 -7.11 -5.45 -26.17
N ILE A 329 -6.64 -4.99 -25.01
CA ILE A 329 -6.06 -5.84 -23.95
C ILE A 329 -6.51 -5.30 -22.60
N PRO A 330 -6.98 -6.14 -21.68
CA PRO A 330 -7.25 -5.67 -20.34
C PRO A 330 -5.88 -5.45 -19.66
N GLY A 331 -5.48 -4.19 -19.42
CA GLY A 331 -4.31 -3.84 -18.62
C GLY A 331 -3.22 -2.98 -19.20
N ASP A 332 -3.51 -1.73 -19.54
CA ASP A 332 -2.49 -0.76 -19.91
C ASP A 332 -2.51 0.45 -18.97
N LEU A 333 -2.16 0.23 -17.70
CA LEU A 333 -1.58 1.32 -16.93
C LEU A 333 -0.21 1.59 -17.52
N GLN A 334 -0.04 2.70 -18.23
CA GLN A 334 1.26 3.12 -18.74
C GLN A 334 1.52 4.55 -18.31
N LEU A 335 2.58 4.74 -17.53
CA LEU A 335 3.07 6.02 -17.05
C LEU A 335 4.55 6.12 -17.40
N SER A 336 4.95 7.19 -18.06
CA SER A 336 6.36 7.51 -18.26
C SER A 336 6.65 8.91 -17.74
N ALA A 337 7.85 9.07 -17.20
CA ALA A 337 8.38 10.33 -16.73
C ALA A 337 9.82 10.46 -17.24
N THR A 338 10.07 11.50 -18.02
CA THR A 338 11.40 11.87 -18.50
C THR A 338 11.86 13.10 -17.74
N PHE A 339 12.97 12.94 -17.03
CA PHE A 339 13.67 14.02 -16.35
C PHE A 339 14.65 14.65 -17.32
N HIS A 340 14.55 15.97 -17.48
CA HIS A 340 15.48 16.76 -18.26
C HIS A 340 16.41 17.54 -17.32
N ASP A 341 17.68 17.70 -17.72
CA ASP A 341 18.60 18.61 -17.04
C ASP A 341 18.22 20.08 -17.30
N PRO A 342 18.84 21.07 -16.62
CA PRO A 342 18.61 22.49 -16.89
C PRO A 342 18.87 22.90 -18.34
N GLU A 343 19.75 22.17 -19.05
CA GLU A 343 20.03 22.35 -20.47
C GLU A 343 18.99 21.68 -21.40
N GLY A 344 17.98 20.99 -20.86
CA GLY A 344 16.90 20.35 -21.58
C GLY A 344 17.19 18.93 -22.11
N ARG A 345 18.36 18.36 -21.82
CA ARG A 345 18.74 17.02 -22.25
C ARG A 345 18.07 15.96 -21.37
N PRO A 346 17.51 14.88 -21.94
CA PRO A 346 16.89 13.82 -21.17
C PRO A 346 17.96 13.06 -20.38
N LYS A 347 17.85 13.04 -19.06
CA LYS A 347 18.83 12.46 -18.12
C LYS A 347 18.37 11.13 -17.55
N ILE A 348 17.11 11.04 -17.09
CA ILE A 348 16.53 9.82 -16.52
C ILE A 348 15.15 9.61 -17.11
N ILE A 349 14.88 8.39 -17.57
CA ILE A 349 13.56 7.97 -18.03
C ILE A 349 13.06 6.92 -17.06
N THR A 350 11.91 7.19 -16.44
CA THR A 350 11.18 6.24 -15.59
C THR A 350 9.93 5.80 -16.32
N ARG A 351 9.69 4.49 -16.40
CA ARG A 351 8.46 3.94 -17.00
C ARG A 351 7.86 2.91 -16.07
N ILE A 352 6.57 3.08 -15.81
CA ILE A 352 5.70 2.14 -15.11
C ILE A 352 4.71 1.63 -16.14
N HIS A 353 4.67 0.32 -16.32
CA HIS A 353 3.64 -0.31 -17.13
C HIS A 353 3.02 -1.47 -16.35
N SER A 354 1.74 -1.74 -16.55
CA SER A 354 1.13 -3.01 -16.16
C SER A 354 1.81 -4.15 -16.91
N TRP A 355 2.19 -5.17 -16.16
CA TRP A 355 2.79 -6.39 -16.67
C TRP A 355 1.75 -7.35 -17.23
N ASP A 356 0.58 -7.36 -16.60
CA ASP A 356 -0.54 -8.23 -16.91
C ASP A 356 -1.85 -7.48 -16.63
N THR A 357 -2.95 -8.17 -16.87
CA THR A 357 -4.32 -7.71 -16.69
C THR A 357 -4.58 -7.21 -15.27
N PRO A 358 -5.22 -6.04 -15.08
CA PRO A 358 -5.55 -5.54 -13.77
C PRO A 358 -6.63 -6.44 -13.19
N VAL A 359 -6.47 -6.78 -11.92
CA VAL A 359 -7.37 -7.70 -11.23
C VAL A 359 -8.56 -6.90 -10.70
N ASP A 360 -9.76 -7.16 -11.23
CA ASP A 360 -11.03 -6.61 -10.72
C ASP A 360 -11.29 -7.23 -9.34
N LEU A 361 -11.24 -6.42 -8.28
CA LEU A 361 -11.33 -6.91 -6.90
C LEU A 361 -12.70 -7.52 -6.56
N LEU A 362 -13.73 -7.08 -7.29
CA LEU A 362 -15.12 -7.47 -7.07
C LEU A 362 -15.51 -8.67 -7.95
N ALA A 363 -14.94 -8.78 -9.16
CA ALA A 363 -15.31 -9.84 -10.10
C ALA A 363 -14.37 -11.05 -10.12
N THR A 364 -13.09 -10.90 -9.75
CA THR A 364 -12.10 -11.99 -9.80
C THR A 364 -12.50 -13.15 -8.87
N ASN A 365 -12.14 -14.40 -9.18
CA ASN A 365 -12.38 -15.53 -8.27
C ASN A 365 -11.36 -15.60 -7.13
N GLY A 366 -11.68 -16.32 -6.04
CA GLY A 366 -10.80 -16.42 -4.87
C GLY A 366 -9.41 -17.00 -5.20
N LEU A 367 -9.34 -18.02 -6.05
CA LEU A 367 -8.07 -18.65 -6.43
C LEU A 367 -7.15 -17.69 -7.21
N GLY A 368 -7.70 -16.93 -8.15
CA GLY A 368 -6.98 -15.91 -8.90
C GLY A 368 -6.43 -14.83 -7.97
N LEU A 369 -7.20 -14.46 -6.95
CA LEU A 369 -6.77 -13.49 -5.95
C LEU A 369 -5.67 -14.04 -5.04
N VAL A 370 -5.76 -15.30 -4.59
CA VAL A 370 -4.67 -15.97 -3.85
C VAL A 370 -3.38 -16.00 -4.67
N LYS A 371 -3.47 -16.44 -5.94
CA LYS A 371 -2.32 -16.46 -6.86
C LYS A 371 -1.71 -15.07 -7.03
N PHE A 372 -2.55 -14.04 -7.20
CA PHE A 372 -2.10 -12.66 -7.31
C PHE A 372 -1.37 -12.21 -6.05
N ILE A 373 -1.96 -12.40 -4.86
CA ILE A 373 -1.38 -11.93 -3.59
C ILE A 373 -0.07 -12.66 -3.28
N LEU A 374 0.00 -13.97 -3.51
CA LEU A 374 1.26 -14.72 -3.34
C LEU A 374 2.33 -14.26 -4.34
N GLY A 375 1.95 -13.88 -5.56
CA GLY A 375 2.86 -13.38 -6.58
C GLY A 375 3.32 -11.93 -6.40
N TRP A 376 2.46 -11.06 -5.88
CA TRP A 376 2.66 -9.59 -5.89
C TRP A 376 2.57 -8.91 -4.53
N GLY A 377 1.91 -9.51 -3.53
CA GLY A 377 1.68 -8.89 -2.22
C GLY A 377 2.98 -8.56 -1.46
N TRP A 378 4.03 -9.36 -1.66
CA TRP A 378 5.34 -9.15 -1.04
C TRP A 378 6.16 -8.03 -1.69
N VAL A 379 5.78 -7.54 -2.89
CA VAL A 379 6.54 -6.53 -3.64
C VAL A 379 6.67 -5.22 -2.85
N GLY A 380 5.60 -4.82 -2.16
CA GLY A 380 5.61 -3.66 -1.27
C GLY A 380 6.61 -3.81 -0.12
N THR A 381 6.60 -4.97 0.57
CA THR A 381 7.51 -5.25 1.68
C THR A 381 8.98 -5.29 1.26
N LEU A 382 9.28 -5.86 0.09
CA LEU A 382 10.65 -5.96 -0.42
C LEU A 382 11.13 -4.70 -1.16
N SER A 383 10.30 -3.68 -1.30
CA SER A 383 10.67 -2.42 -1.96
C SER A 383 11.91 -1.77 -1.31
N MET A 384 11.94 -1.70 0.02
CA MET A 384 13.01 -1.07 0.79
C MET A 384 14.36 -1.76 0.67
N PRO A 385 14.46 -3.08 0.98
CA PRO A 385 15.70 -3.83 0.73
C PRO A 385 16.18 -3.70 -0.72
N ARG A 386 15.27 -3.70 -1.70
CA ARG A 386 15.62 -3.53 -3.12
C ARG A 386 16.18 -2.14 -3.42
N ILE A 387 15.57 -1.08 -2.91
CA ILE A 387 16.06 0.29 -3.07
C ILE A 387 17.45 0.42 -2.46
N MET A 388 17.65 -0.09 -1.24
CA MET A 388 18.95 -0.09 -0.57
C MET A 388 19.99 -0.88 -1.36
N TYR A 389 19.64 -2.06 -1.88
CA TYR A 389 20.53 -2.86 -2.72
C TYR A 389 20.95 -2.11 -3.99
N GLN A 390 20.02 -1.45 -4.69
CA GLN A 390 20.36 -0.68 -5.88
C GLN A 390 21.20 0.56 -5.55
N ALA A 391 20.87 1.27 -4.46
CA ALA A 391 21.65 2.42 -3.99
C ALA A 391 23.09 2.00 -3.64
N LEU A 392 23.27 0.89 -2.91
CA LEU A 392 24.58 0.33 -2.59
C LEU A 392 25.34 -0.06 -3.85
N ARG A 393 24.67 -0.69 -4.82
CA ARG A 393 25.27 -1.07 -6.11
C ARG A 393 25.72 0.15 -6.94
N ILE A 394 24.96 1.24 -6.90
CA ILE A 394 25.34 2.51 -7.55
C ILE A 394 26.54 3.13 -6.82
N TRP A 395 26.51 3.17 -5.49
CA TRP A 395 27.58 3.71 -4.67
C TRP A 395 28.91 2.94 -4.86
N LEU A 396 28.86 1.60 -4.81
CA LEU A 396 30.04 0.74 -5.00
C LEU A 396 30.66 0.85 -6.41
N ARG A 397 29.93 1.36 -7.41
CA ARG A 397 30.52 1.63 -8.72
C ARG A 397 31.46 2.84 -8.71
N GLY A 398 31.44 3.66 -7.65
CA GLY A 398 32.45 4.68 -7.34
C GLY A 398 32.31 6.01 -8.09
N ASN A 399 31.20 6.21 -8.77
CA ASN A 399 31.22 7.01 -9.99
C ASN A 399 30.04 8.03 -10.01
N VAL A 400 29.17 8.00 -8.99
CA VAL A 400 28.06 8.96 -8.83
C VAL A 400 28.30 9.79 -7.58
N ILE A 401 28.23 11.11 -7.73
CA ILE A 401 28.32 12.05 -6.61
C ILE A 401 27.11 11.85 -5.71
N LEU A 402 27.38 11.64 -4.42
CA LEU A 402 26.34 11.66 -3.40
C LEU A 402 26.08 13.13 -3.06
N HIS A 403 24.93 13.64 -3.43
CA HIS A 403 24.54 15.01 -3.11
C HIS A 403 24.15 15.08 -1.63
N GLU A 404 24.56 16.17 -0.98
CA GLU A 404 24.04 16.50 0.35
C GLU A 404 22.54 16.78 0.28
N ARG A 405 21.86 16.58 1.40
CA ARG A 405 20.43 16.88 1.47
C ARG A 405 20.24 18.38 1.21
N PRO A 406 19.45 18.77 0.19
CA PRO A 406 19.20 20.18 -0.09
C PRO A 406 18.29 20.80 0.97
N GLN A 407 18.28 22.13 1.00
CA GLN A 407 17.45 22.90 1.93
C GLN A 407 15.95 22.61 1.71
N VAL A 408 15.18 22.60 2.79
CA VAL A 408 13.73 22.38 2.75
C VAL A 408 13.08 23.53 1.99
N ILE A 409 12.39 23.21 0.90
CA ILE A 409 11.68 24.21 0.10
C ILE A 409 10.29 24.43 0.68
N ARG A 410 9.90 25.69 0.86
CA ARG A 410 8.62 26.09 1.48
C ARG A 410 7.38 25.61 0.70
N SER A 411 7.48 25.42 -0.61
CA SER A 411 6.39 24.92 -1.46
C SER A 411 6.08 23.43 -1.24
N ASN A 412 7.01 22.68 -0.63
CA ASN A 412 6.85 21.26 -0.36
C ASN A 412 6.18 21.02 0.99
N ILE A 413 5.38 19.96 1.07
CA ILE A 413 4.80 19.51 2.33
C ILE A 413 5.94 18.89 3.16
N PRO A 414 6.21 19.41 4.36
CA PRO A 414 7.36 18.99 5.15
C PRO A 414 7.22 17.56 5.69
N ARG A 415 8.35 17.00 6.12
CA ARG A 415 8.35 15.79 6.93
C ARG A 415 7.66 16.05 8.27
N ARG A 416 7.23 14.97 8.93
CA ARG A 416 6.79 15.08 10.33
C ARG A 416 7.97 15.50 11.20
N GLU A 417 7.67 16.35 12.17
CA GLU A 417 8.59 16.71 13.23
C GLU A 417 9.01 15.46 14.02
N SER A 418 10.30 15.39 14.34
CA SER A 418 10.85 14.36 15.20
C SER A 418 10.42 14.60 16.65
N GLN A 419 10.63 13.62 17.53
CA GLN A 419 10.32 13.80 18.95
C GLN A 419 11.11 14.95 19.60
N LEU A 420 12.27 15.31 19.05
CA LEU A 420 13.09 16.42 19.54
C LEU A 420 12.60 17.79 19.05
N GLU A 421 11.79 17.80 17.98
CA GLU A 421 11.26 19.03 17.36
C GLU A 421 9.83 19.36 17.85
N ARG A 422 9.23 18.53 18.70
CA ARG A 422 7.97 18.80 19.42
C ARG A 422 8.28 19.26 20.82
#